data_AF-A0A516R108-F1
#
_entry.id   AF-A0A516R108-F1
#
_cell.length_a   1.000
_cell.length_b   1.000
_cell.length_c   1.000
_cell.angle_alpha   90.00
_cell.angle_beta   90.00
_cell.angle_gamma   90.00
#
_symmetry.space_group_name_H-M   'P 1'
#
loop_
_entity.id
_entity.type
_entity.pdbx_description
1 polymer ?
#
loop_
_entity_poly.entity_id
_entity_poly.type
_entity_poly.pdbx_seq_one_letter_code
_entity_poly.pdbx_strand_id
1 'polypeptide(L)'
;MDAPDTHRSRRPHPRRSAPPPPARLALRPPTFPPGPVCGAWWPHSDDLAVELPALAEAFALKKVRVTRIASHRDTWSATPHAVPVPGHTVQAAWLVSGCDPHTIRLFSHNFRRWDLLVVPHDTADTAAARLMTAASDRTNRLTASALVAAERRLLPRSDTAD
;
A
#
# COMPACT_ATOMS: atom_id res chain seq x y z
N MET A 1 -11.11 -53.60 30.77
CA MET A 1 -12.25 -53.10 29.99
C MET A 1 -12.78 -51.88 30.71
N ASP A 2 -12.66 -50.65 30.26
CA ASP A 2 -11.92 -50.07 29.14
C ASP A 2 -11.67 -48.60 29.53
N ALA A 3 -10.60 -48.03 29.00
CA ALA A 3 -10.14 -46.66 29.28
C ALA A 3 -11.01 -45.62 28.52
N PRO A 4 -10.91 -44.32 28.85
CA PRO A 4 -11.88 -43.31 28.43
C PRO A 4 -11.65 -42.86 26.98
N ASP A 5 -12.72 -42.75 26.20
CA ASP A 5 -12.68 -42.12 24.89
C ASP A 5 -12.49 -40.60 25.07
N THR A 6 -11.23 -40.19 24.98
CA THR A 6 -10.88 -38.78 24.81
C THR A 6 -11.35 -38.36 23.43
N HIS A 7 -12.37 -37.50 23.40
CA HIS A 7 -12.76 -36.77 22.20
C HIS A 7 -11.54 -35.96 21.74
N ARG A 8 -10.77 -36.52 20.79
CA ARG A 8 -9.58 -35.90 20.22
C ARG A 8 -10.06 -34.71 19.39
N SER A 9 -10.17 -33.55 20.05
CA SER A 9 -10.45 -32.28 19.41
C SER A 9 -9.49 -32.11 18.24
N ARG A 10 -10.03 -32.27 17.04
CA ARG A 10 -9.31 -32.16 15.78
C ARG A 10 -8.85 -30.71 15.67
N ARG A 11 -7.59 -30.44 15.99
CA ARG A 11 -7.00 -29.11 15.82
C ARG A 11 -7.27 -28.66 14.38
N PRO A 12 -7.90 -27.50 14.15
CA PRO A 12 -8.01 -26.97 12.80
C PRO A 12 -6.57 -26.80 12.29
N HIS A 13 -6.25 -27.50 11.20
CA HIS A 13 -4.96 -27.31 10.55
C HIS A 13 -4.95 -25.86 10.08
N PRO A 14 -3.88 -25.07 10.33
CA PRO A 14 -3.79 -23.76 9.72
C PRO A 14 -3.89 -24.00 8.23
N ARG A 15 -4.98 -23.51 7.62
CA ARG A 15 -5.09 -23.45 6.17
C ARG A 15 -3.79 -22.81 5.71
N ARG A 16 -3.02 -23.54 4.91
CA ARG A 16 -1.82 -23.00 4.27
C ARG A 16 -2.30 -21.84 3.42
N SER A 17 -2.36 -20.65 4.01
CA SER A 17 -2.72 -19.42 3.30
C SER A 17 -1.75 -19.33 2.14
N ALA A 18 -2.29 -19.22 0.93
CA ALA A 18 -1.46 -18.93 -0.22
C ALA A 18 -0.59 -17.71 0.11
N PRO A 19 0.68 -17.67 -0.35
CA PRO A 19 1.51 -16.50 -0.14
C PRO A 19 0.75 -15.27 -0.68
N PRO A 20 0.76 -14.15 0.05
CA PRO A 20 0.07 -12.94 -0.38
C PRO A 20 0.58 -12.53 -1.76
N PRO A 21 -0.29 -11.98 -2.62
CA PRO A 21 0.13 -11.54 -3.95
C PRO A 21 1.23 -10.47 -3.83
N PRO A 22 2.15 -10.39 -4.81
CA PRO A 22 3.22 -9.41 -4.78
C PRO A 22 2.66 -7.98 -4.80
N ALA A 23 3.36 -7.05 -4.14
CA ALA A 23 2.96 -5.65 -4.14
C ALA A 23 3.07 -5.05 -5.55
N ARG A 24 1.98 -4.42 -6.00
CA ARG A 24 1.95 -3.67 -7.27
C ARG A 24 2.58 -2.30 -7.05
N LEU A 25 3.90 -2.21 -7.21
CA LEU A 25 4.71 -1.05 -6.88
C LEU A 25 5.43 -0.51 -8.11
N ALA A 26 5.28 0.79 -8.37
CA ALA A 26 6.05 1.52 -9.37
C ALA A 26 6.80 2.66 -8.67
N LEU A 27 8.12 2.69 -8.79
CA LEU A 27 8.97 3.69 -8.16
C LEU A 27 9.64 4.56 -9.21
N ARG A 28 9.68 5.86 -8.92
CA ARG A 28 10.47 6.81 -9.65
C ARG A 28 11.94 6.71 -9.22
N PRO A 29 12.89 6.67 -10.16
CA PRO A 29 14.30 6.87 -9.85
C PRO A 29 14.52 8.20 -9.10
N PRO A 30 15.55 8.33 -8.24
CA PRO A 30 15.83 9.58 -7.55
C PRO A 30 15.95 10.77 -8.52
N THR A 31 15.26 11.87 -8.23
CA THR A 31 15.29 13.11 -9.03
C THR A 31 15.65 14.31 -8.15
N PHE A 32 16.23 15.35 -8.76
CA PHE A 32 16.49 16.63 -8.11
C PHE A 32 15.88 17.79 -8.92
N PRO A 33 15.06 18.67 -8.30
CA PRO A 33 14.53 18.55 -6.95
C PRO A 33 13.53 17.38 -6.84
N PRO A 34 13.34 16.81 -5.64
CA PRO A 34 12.35 15.75 -5.43
C PRO A 34 10.95 16.27 -5.75
N GLY A 35 10.15 15.50 -6.48
CA GLY A 35 8.72 15.78 -6.66
C GLY A 35 7.90 15.32 -5.45
N PRO A 36 6.60 15.70 -5.37
CA PRO A 36 5.76 15.46 -4.19
C PRO A 36 5.55 13.98 -3.83
N VAL A 37 5.47 13.11 -4.85
CA VAL A 37 5.44 11.65 -4.71
C VAL A 37 6.59 11.05 -5.50
N CYS A 38 7.22 9.98 -5.01
CA CYS A 38 8.33 9.28 -5.65
C CYS A 38 7.93 7.94 -6.28
N GLY A 39 6.64 7.75 -6.55
CA GLY A 39 6.09 6.53 -7.12
C GLY A 39 4.65 6.32 -6.70
N ALA A 40 4.13 5.15 -7.04
CA ALA A 40 2.79 4.72 -6.66
C ALA A 40 2.78 3.26 -6.24
N TRP A 41 1.78 2.95 -5.43
CA TRP A 41 1.46 1.64 -4.95
C TRP A 41 -0.04 1.40 -5.11
N TRP A 42 -0.38 0.26 -5.72
CA TRP A 42 -1.76 -0.17 -5.92
C TRP A 42 -2.03 -1.42 -5.05
N PRO A 43 -2.50 -1.25 -3.80
CA PRO A 43 -2.83 -2.37 -2.92
C PRO A 43 -3.91 -3.28 -3.51
N HIS A 44 -3.96 -4.53 -3.08
CA HIS A 44 -5.00 -5.49 -3.47
C HIS A 44 -6.29 -5.34 -2.64
N SER A 45 -6.19 -4.70 -1.48
CA SER A 45 -7.27 -4.46 -0.54
C SER A 45 -7.07 -3.14 0.23
N ASP A 46 -8.05 -2.75 1.05
CA ASP A 46 -7.92 -1.61 1.98
C ASP A 46 -7.43 -2.02 3.39
N ASP A 47 -7.03 -3.28 3.58
CA ASP A 47 -6.48 -3.78 4.84
C ASP A 47 -4.95 -3.63 4.86
N LEU A 48 -4.48 -2.58 5.53
CA LEU A 48 -3.06 -2.29 5.62
C LEU A 48 -2.25 -3.43 6.26
N ALA A 49 -2.83 -4.22 7.17
CA ALA A 49 -2.12 -5.31 7.85
C ALA A 49 -1.80 -6.47 6.89
N VAL A 50 -2.67 -6.72 5.91
CA VAL A 50 -2.48 -7.74 4.87
C VAL A 50 -1.52 -7.25 3.79
N GLU A 51 -1.57 -5.95 3.51
CA GLU A 51 -0.86 -5.31 2.40
C GLU A 51 0.61 -4.95 2.71
N LEU A 52 0.91 -4.50 3.94
CA LEU A 52 2.26 -4.06 4.33
C LEU A 52 3.36 -5.12 4.21
N PRO A 53 3.14 -6.41 4.53
CA PRO A 53 4.16 -7.44 4.35
C PRO A 53 4.71 -7.51 2.92
N ALA A 54 3.81 -7.52 1.92
CA ALA A 54 4.20 -7.56 0.51
C ALA A 54 4.90 -6.26 0.08
N LEU A 55 4.45 -5.10 0.57
CA LEU A 55 5.09 -3.82 0.31
C LEU A 55 6.50 -3.78 0.91
N ALA A 56 6.67 -4.21 2.16
CA ALA A 56 7.95 -4.27 2.84
C ALA A 56 8.94 -5.21 2.12
N GLU A 57 8.47 -6.36 1.62
CA GLU A 57 9.27 -7.28 0.81
C GLU A 57 9.76 -6.63 -0.49
N ALA A 58 8.89 -5.91 -1.21
CA ALA A 58 9.27 -5.20 -2.43
C ALA A 58 10.39 -4.15 -2.19
N PHE A 59 10.39 -3.50 -1.03
CA PHE A 59 11.48 -2.62 -0.60
C PHE A 59 12.72 -3.39 -0.15
N ALA A 60 12.56 -4.52 0.53
CA ALA A 60 13.67 -5.37 0.96
C ALA A 60 14.48 -5.91 -0.23
N LEU A 61 13.82 -6.29 -1.33
CA LEU A 61 14.47 -6.66 -2.60
C LEU A 61 15.33 -5.52 -3.18
N LYS A 62 14.99 -4.27 -2.86
CA LYS A 62 15.76 -3.07 -3.22
C LYS A 62 16.78 -2.67 -2.15
N LYS A 63 17.07 -3.57 -1.19
CA LYS A 63 17.95 -3.34 -0.03
C LYS A 63 17.50 -2.18 0.86
N VAL A 64 16.19 -1.93 0.91
CA VAL A 64 15.56 -0.92 1.77
C VAL A 64 14.74 -1.61 2.84
N ARG A 65 15.04 -1.34 4.11
CA ARG A 65 14.24 -1.81 5.24
C ARG A 65 13.28 -0.72 5.70
N VAL A 66 11.98 -0.94 5.51
CA VAL A 66 10.91 -0.06 5.98
C VAL A 66 10.73 -0.27 7.49
N THR A 67 10.76 0.79 8.29
CA THR A 67 10.62 0.68 9.76
C THR A 67 9.35 1.35 10.26
N ARG A 68 8.87 2.36 9.54
CA ARG A 68 7.67 3.11 9.89
C ARG A 68 6.94 3.54 8.64
N ILE A 69 5.62 3.58 8.73
CA ILE A 69 4.75 4.21 7.73
C ILE A 69 3.92 5.30 8.37
N ALA A 70 3.49 6.25 7.55
CA ALA A 70 2.51 7.23 7.93
C ALA A 70 1.51 7.43 6.80
N SER A 71 0.21 7.37 7.10
CA SER A 71 -0.85 7.50 6.11
C SER A 71 -2.05 8.23 6.70
N HIS A 72 -2.94 8.69 5.83
CA HIS A 72 -4.20 9.27 6.25
C HIS A 72 -5.09 8.17 6.85
N ARG A 73 -5.78 8.50 7.95
CA ARG A 73 -6.62 7.53 8.68
C ARG A 73 -7.71 6.93 7.78
N ASP A 74 -8.35 7.77 6.97
CA ASP A 74 -9.53 7.39 6.18
C ASP A 74 -9.21 6.57 4.92
N THR A 75 -7.93 6.27 4.66
CA THR A 75 -7.49 5.51 3.49
C THR A 75 -7.61 3.99 3.69
N TRP A 76 -7.67 3.51 4.94
CA TRP A 76 -7.57 2.10 5.28
C TRP A 76 -8.76 1.66 6.15
N SER A 77 -9.24 0.43 5.95
CA SER A 77 -10.38 -0.13 6.72
C SER A 77 -10.04 -0.37 8.18
N ALA A 78 -8.78 -0.72 8.46
CA ALA A 78 -8.22 -0.85 9.79
C ALA A 78 -7.01 0.06 9.97
N THR A 79 -6.85 0.60 11.19
CA THR A 79 -5.68 1.42 11.56
C THR A 79 -4.79 0.74 12.61
N PRO A 80 -4.08 -0.36 12.27
CA PRO A 80 -3.18 -1.02 13.21
C PRO A 80 -2.05 -0.08 13.65
N HIS A 81 -1.62 -0.10 14.91
CA HIS A 81 -0.47 0.70 15.34
C HIS A 81 0.88 0.11 14.92
N ALA A 82 0.91 -1.21 14.72
CA ALA A 82 2.10 -1.97 14.38
C ALA A 82 1.69 -3.16 13.52
N VAL A 83 2.44 -3.43 12.45
CA VAL A 83 2.18 -4.55 11.55
C VAL A 83 3.42 -5.45 11.47
N PRO A 84 3.30 -6.75 11.80
CA PRO A 84 4.39 -7.69 11.63
C PRO A 84 4.65 -7.93 10.14
N VAL A 85 5.91 -7.83 9.74
CA VAL A 85 6.40 -8.15 8.40
C VAL A 85 7.55 -9.17 8.53
N PRO A 86 8.00 -9.82 7.46
CA PRO A 86 9.12 -10.76 7.55
C PRO A 86 10.34 -10.14 8.25
N GLY A 87 10.74 -10.76 9.38
CA GLY A 87 11.91 -10.38 10.17
C GLY A 87 11.78 -9.15 11.06
N HIS A 88 10.66 -8.41 11.07
CA HIS A 88 10.47 -7.24 11.93
C HIS A 88 9.04 -6.70 11.99
N THR A 89 8.85 -5.59 12.70
CA THR A 89 7.56 -4.91 12.80
C THR A 89 7.68 -3.51 12.24
N VAL A 90 6.72 -3.13 11.39
CA VAL A 90 6.58 -1.78 10.85
C VAL A 90 5.60 -1.01 11.73
N GLN A 91 6.03 0.14 12.24
CA GLN A 91 5.16 1.02 13.03
C GLN A 91 4.29 1.88 12.11
N ALA A 92 3.01 1.99 12.40
CA ALA A 92 2.07 2.78 11.62
C ALA A 92 1.65 4.03 12.40
N ALA A 93 1.82 5.19 11.77
CA ALA A 93 1.38 6.47 12.28
C ALA A 93 0.20 7.00 11.44
N TRP A 94 -0.83 7.48 12.11
CA TRP A 94 -2.07 7.91 11.47
C TRP A 94 -2.15 9.43 11.53
N LEU A 95 -2.28 10.06 10.36
CA LEU A 95 -2.47 11.50 10.27
C LEU A 95 -3.94 11.81 10.02
N VAL A 96 -4.48 12.75 10.81
CA VAL A 96 -5.84 13.28 10.67
C VAL A 96 -5.85 14.53 9.80
N SER A 97 -4.72 15.22 9.65
CA SER A 97 -4.57 16.43 8.83
C SER A 97 -3.12 16.63 8.41
N GLY A 98 -2.89 17.39 7.32
CA GLY A 98 -1.55 17.75 6.85
C GLY A 98 -0.82 16.70 5.99
N CYS A 99 -1.42 15.54 5.76
CA CYS A 99 -0.98 14.57 4.76
C CYS A 99 -2.03 14.44 3.67
N ASP A 100 -1.58 14.33 2.42
CA ASP A 100 -2.45 14.06 1.28
C ASP A 100 -3.14 12.68 1.48
N PRO A 101 -4.48 12.60 1.32
CA PRO A 101 -5.26 11.39 1.63
C PRO A 101 -4.90 10.19 0.75
N HIS A 102 -4.34 10.44 -0.43
CA HIS A 102 -3.87 9.39 -1.33
C HIS A 102 -2.37 9.14 -1.17
N THR A 103 -1.74 9.56 -0.07
CA THR A 103 -0.32 9.33 0.17
C THR A 103 -0.07 8.38 1.33
N ILE A 104 0.81 7.41 1.09
CA ILE A 104 1.49 6.66 2.15
C ILE A 104 2.96 7.05 2.15
N ARG A 105 3.45 7.44 3.32
CA ARG A 105 4.84 7.79 3.56
C ARG A 105 5.54 6.64 4.23
N LEU A 106 6.61 6.14 3.63
CA LEU A 106 7.47 5.11 4.20
C LEU A 106 8.77 5.73 4.68
N PHE A 107 9.24 5.26 5.83
CA PHE A 107 10.52 5.62 6.42
C PHE A 107 11.39 4.37 6.54
N SER A 108 12.67 4.52 6.23
CA SER A 108 13.68 3.50 6.50
C SER A 108 14.55 3.89 7.69
N HIS A 109 15.33 2.92 8.18
CA HIS A 109 16.31 3.15 9.24
C HIS A 109 17.36 4.21 8.87
N ASN A 110 17.68 4.38 7.59
CA ASN A 110 18.68 5.34 7.11
C ASN A 110 18.06 6.73 6.85
N PHE A 111 16.98 7.07 7.53
CA PHE A 111 16.21 8.31 7.39
C PHE A 111 15.72 8.64 5.97
N ARG A 112 15.82 7.71 5.02
CA ARG A 112 15.22 7.89 3.69
C ARG A 112 13.70 7.79 3.81
N ARG A 113 13.04 8.69 3.08
CA ARG A 113 11.59 8.85 3.00
C ARG A 113 11.12 8.55 1.59
N TRP A 114 10.03 7.81 1.45
CA TRP A 114 9.32 7.62 0.20
C TRP A 114 7.87 8.05 0.38
N ASP A 115 7.44 9.02 -0.40
CA ASP A 115 6.05 9.44 -0.48
C ASP A 115 5.44 8.73 -1.70
N LEU A 116 4.56 7.76 -1.49
CA LEU A 116 3.91 7.01 -2.56
C LEU A 116 2.46 7.43 -2.70
N LEU A 117 2.01 7.58 -3.94
CA LEU A 117 0.58 7.58 -4.26
C LEU A 117 -0.01 6.20 -3.94
N VAL A 118 -1.06 6.15 -3.12
CA VAL A 118 -1.91 4.98 -2.93
C VAL A 118 -3.06 5.07 -3.94
N VAL A 119 -3.06 4.15 -4.91
CA VAL A 119 -4.18 3.99 -5.84
C VAL A 119 -5.27 3.17 -5.13
N PRO A 120 -6.52 3.66 -5.00
CA PRO A 120 -7.58 2.87 -4.39
C PRO A 120 -7.71 1.48 -5.02
N HIS A 121 -7.89 0.44 -4.21
CA HIS A 121 -7.85 -0.95 -4.68
C HIS A 121 -8.96 -1.26 -5.71
N ASP A 122 -10.08 -0.54 -5.62
CA ASP A 122 -11.26 -0.59 -6.50
C ASP A 122 -11.10 0.22 -7.80
N THR A 123 -9.95 0.88 -8.00
CA THR A 123 -9.65 1.62 -9.24
C THR A 123 -9.51 0.64 -10.41
N ALA A 124 -10.22 0.90 -11.50
CA ALA A 124 -10.10 0.12 -12.74
C ALA A 124 -8.65 0.02 -13.25
N ASP A 125 -8.26 -1.15 -13.74
CA ASP A 125 -6.89 -1.48 -14.16
C ASP A 125 -6.25 -0.44 -15.09
N THR A 126 -7.00 0.07 -16.06
CA THR A 126 -6.51 1.07 -17.02
C THR A 126 -6.21 2.41 -16.35
N ALA A 127 -7.06 2.85 -15.43
CA ALA A 127 -6.84 4.06 -14.65
C ALA A 127 -5.71 3.87 -13.64
N ALA A 128 -5.64 2.71 -12.98
CA ALA A 128 -4.55 2.37 -12.08
C ALA A 128 -3.20 2.37 -12.81
N ALA A 129 -3.12 1.78 -14.01
CA ALA A 129 -1.91 1.78 -14.82
C ALA A 129 -1.45 3.20 -15.22
N ARG A 130 -2.40 4.09 -15.55
CA ARG A 130 -2.10 5.51 -15.84
C ARG A 130 -1.59 6.26 -14.62
N LEU A 131 -2.24 6.10 -13.47
CA LEU A 131 -1.80 6.69 -12.20
C LEU A 131 -0.42 6.20 -11.79
N MET A 132 -0.17 4.89 -11.92
CA MET A 132 1.12 4.26 -11.61
C MET A 132 2.24 4.79 -12.51
N THR A 133 1.95 4.93 -13.81
CA THR A 133 2.86 5.54 -14.80
C THR A 133 3.15 7.00 -14.45
N ALA A 134 2.11 7.81 -14.25
CA ALA A 134 2.24 9.24 -13.98
C ALA A 134 2.99 9.53 -12.67
N ALA A 135 2.72 8.77 -11.60
CA ALA A 135 3.40 8.93 -10.32
C ALA A 135 4.88 8.53 -10.37
N SER A 136 5.23 7.61 -11.27
CA SER A 136 6.61 7.12 -11.46
C SER A 136 7.41 7.95 -12.46
N ASP A 137 6.78 8.91 -13.14
CA ASP A 137 7.41 9.81 -14.10
C ASP A 137 8.36 10.80 -13.39
N ARG A 138 9.61 10.88 -13.89
CA ARG A 138 10.68 11.79 -13.44
C ARG A 138 10.26 13.27 -13.46
N THR A 139 9.38 13.62 -14.39
CA THR A 139 8.90 14.98 -14.62
C THR A 139 7.68 15.33 -13.76
N ASN A 140 7.06 14.35 -13.09
CA ASN A 140 5.84 14.59 -12.31
C ASN A 140 6.09 15.55 -11.13
N ARG A 141 5.33 16.65 -11.13
CA ARG A 141 5.28 17.68 -10.08
C ARG A 141 3.96 17.72 -9.31
N LEU A 142 3.02 16.84 -9.62
CA LEU A 142 1.71 16.78 -8.98
C LEU A 142 1.77 16.01 -7.65
N THR A 143 0.90 16.39 -6.71
CA THR A 143 0.65 15.61 -5.50
C THR A 143 -0.18 14.36 -5.81
N ALA A 144 -0.28 13.43 -4.86
CA ALA A 144 -1.10 12.23 -5.02
C ALA A 144 -2.57 12.57 -5.31
N SER A 145 -3.17 13.48 -4.53
CA SER A 145 -4.54 13.94 -4.75
C SER A 145 -4.71 14.64 -6.10
N ALA A 146 -3.72 15.42 -6.55
CA ALA A 146 -3.78 16.07 -7.85
C ALA A 146 -3.72 15.06 -9.01
N LEU A 147 -2.93 13.99 -8.89
CA LEU A 147 -2.91 12.89 -9.87
C LEU A 147 -4.26 12.16 -9.93
N VAL A 148 -4.83 11.80 -8.77
CA VAL A 148 -6.15 11.15 -8.69
C VAL A 148 -7.25 12.06 -9.26
N ALA A 149 -7.21 13.36 -8.95
CA ALA A 149 -8.15 14.32 -9.49
C ALA A 149 -8.01 14.50 -11.01
N ALA A 150 -6.79 14.47 -11.54
CA ALA A 150 -6.55 14.52 -12.98
C ALA A 150 -7.09 13.27 -13.69
N GLU A 151 -6.86 12.07 -13.15
CA GLU A 151 -7.39 10.82 -13.72
C GLU A 151 -8.92 10.82 -13.72
N ARG A 152 -9.56 11.29 -12.63
CA ARG A 152 -11.02 11.45 -12.57
C ARG A 152 -11.60 12.38 -13.63
N ARG A 153 -10.83 13.37 -14.11
CA ARG A 153 -11.24 14.27 -15.20
C ARG A 153 -11.03 13.64 -16.58
N LEU A 154 -10.11 12.69 -16.70
CA LEU A 154 -9.83 11.95 -17.94
C LEU A 154 -10.86 10.84 -18.20
N LEU A 155 -11.55 10.37 -17.16
CA LEU A 155 -12.73 9.52 -17.33
C LEU A 155 -13.81 10.37 -18.01
N PRO A 156 -14.21 10.06 -19.27
CA PRO A 156 -15.44 10.64 -19.78
C PRO A 156 -16.54 10.30 -18.78
N ARG A 157 -17.37 11.28 -18.43
CA ARG A 157 -18.66 10.96 -17.80
C ARG A 157 -19.29 9.95 -18.74
N SER A 158 -19.36 8.71 -18.30
CA SER A 158 -20.24 7.76 -18.93
C SER A 158 -21.63 8.22 -18.51
N ASP A 159 -22.08 9.33 -19.12
CA ASP A 159 -23.49 9.66 -19.22
C ASP A 159 -24.08 8.45 -19.90
N THR A 160 -24.67 7.60 -19.07
CA THR A 160 -25.46 6.48 -19.50
C THR A 160 -26.65 7.13 -20.17
N ALA A 161 -26.66 7.07 -21.50
CA ALA A 161 -27.79 7.42 -22.31
C ALA A 161 -29.00 6.61 -21.83
N ASP A 162 -30.07 7.34 -21.54
CA ASP A 162 -31.46 6.86 -21.54
C ASP A 162 -31.89 6.59 -22.99
#